data_AF-A0A0M8MW27-F1
#
_entry.id   AF-A0A0M8MW27-F1
#
_cell.length_a   1.000
_cell.length_b   1.000
_cell.length_c   1.000
_cell.angle_alpha   90.00
_cell.angle_beta   90.00
_cell.angle_gamma   90.00
#
_symmetry.space_group_name_H-M   'P 1'
#
loop_
_entity.id
_entity.type
_entity.pdbx_description
1 polymer ?
#
loop_
_entity_poly.entity_id
_entity_poly.type
_entity_poly.pdbx_seq_one_letter_code
_entity_poly.pdbx_strand_id
1 'polypeptide(L)'
;MNLHQIHNTQLDVFDWYAKYQSCVRYFHDQAQYTDAVQAVAAMVNILLPFQRRSRTPGHAIAGSGPCVANNQNIPAGADASLVPYVRRLVATGFDSPEVLFGFFGSDWSSGIGHIHENERKNYLFAAKSETWLKVRASYDLGEDEAIPFLKPLQGVTEKEIQAAEASWSEWLAMQDWMLGPRAPESGAHALRGDR
;
A
#
# COMPACT_ATOMS: atom_id res chain seq x y z
N MET A 1 -9.13 -32.54 1.38
CA MET A 1 -8.65 -31.28 0.78
C MET A 1 -9.63 -30.89 -0.32
N ASN A 2 -10.38 -29.81 -0.11
CA ASN A 2 -11.50 -29.42 -0.98
C ASN A 2 -11.01 -28.46 -2.06
N LEU A 3 -10.98 -28.91 -3.32
CA LEU A 3 -10.64 -28.13 -4.52
C LEU A 3 -11.61 -26.97 -4.80
N HIS A 4 -12.70 -26.85 -4.03
CA HIS A 4 -13.70 -25.79 -4.17
C HIS A 4 -13.27 -24.43 -3.60
N GLN A 5 -12.18 -24.33 -2.85
CA GLN A 5 -11.75 -23.07 -2.23
C GLN A 5 -10.78 -22.25 -3.09
N ILE A 6 -10.42 -22.74 -4.29
CA ILE A 6 -9.60 -22.01 -5.27
C ILE A 6 -10.49 -21.04 -6.09
N HIS A 7 -11.82 -21.16 -6.00
CA HIS A 7 -12.77 -20.41 -6.85
C HIS A 7 -13.25 -19.07 -6.28
N ASN A 8 -12.88 -18.68 -5.05
CA ASN A 8 -13.30 -17.40 -4.46
C ASN A 8 -12.25 -16.27 -4.61
N THR A 9 -11.12 -16.54 -5.28
CA THR A 9 -9.96 -15.62 -5.35
C THR A 9 -9.66 -15.12 -6.76
N GLN A 10 -10.42 -15.53 -7.77
CA GLN A 10 -10.65 -14.67 -8.92
C GLN A 10 -11.67 -13.61 -8.47
N LEU A 11 -11.26 -12.69 -7.57
CA LEU A 11 -11.68 -11.30 -7.76
C LEU A 11 -11.54 -11.10 -9.26
N ASP A 12 -12.61 -10.81 -10.00
CA ASP A 12 -12.52 -10.69 -11.44
C ASP A 12 -11.41 -9.67 -11.72
N VAL A 13 -10.23 -10.18 -12.07
CA VAL A 13 -8.99 -9.40 -12.03
C VAL A 13 -9.13 -8.29 -13.06
N PHE A 14 -9.90 -8.54 -14.11
CA PHE A 14 -10.22 -7.58 -15.14
C PHE A 14 -11.18 -6.51 -14.63
N ASP A 15 -12.26 -6.87 -13.92
CA ASP A 15 -13.16 -5.90 -13.30
C ASP A 15 -12.42 -5.03 -12.26
N TRP A 16 -11.61 -5.66 -11.41
CA TRP A 16 -10.77 -4.96 -10.44
C TRP A 16 -9.79 -4.01 -11.14
N TYR A 17 -9.08 -4.49 -12.17
CA TYR A 17 -8.09 -3.70 -12.88
C TYR A 17 -8.72 -2.50 -13.58
N ALA A 18 -9.92 -2.63 -14.13
CA ALA A 18 -10.67 -1.51 -14.70
C ALA A 18 -10.97 -0.44 -13.64
N LYS A 19 -11.35 -0.84 -12.42
CA LYS A 19 -11.56 0.08 -11.29
C LYS A 19 -10.26 0.69 -10.79
N TYR A 20 -9.17 -0.07 -10.73
CA TYR A 20 -7.85 0.43 -10.43
C TYR A 20 -7.40 1.50 -11.44
N GLN A 21 -7.58 1.25 -12.74
CA GLN A 21 -7.25 2.22 -13.79
C GLN A 21 -8.13 3.48 -13.72
N SER A 22 -9.39 3.37 -13.28
CA SER A 22 -10.23 4.53 -12.97
C SER A 22 -9.59 5.40 -11.88
N CYS A 23 -9.10 4.77 -10.81
CA CYS A 23 -8.41 5.46 -9.71
C CYS A 23 -7.10 6.13 -10.19
N VAL A 24 -6.30 5.44 -11.01
CA VAL A 24 -5.04 5.98 -11.57
C VAL A 24 -5.32 7.22 -12.40
N ARG A 25 -6.29 7.14 -13.34
CA ARG A 25 -6.67 8.27 -14.19
C ARG A 25 -7.23 9.43 -13.37
N TYR A 26 -8.09 9.17 -12.40
CA TYR A 26 -8.61 10.23 -11.53
C TYR A 26 -7.49 10.95 -10.75
N PHE A 27 -6.59 10.17 -10.13
CA PHE A 27 -5.48 10.73 -9.36
C PHE A 27 -4.57 11.60 -10.24
N HIS A 28 -4.27 11.11 -11.44
CA HIS A 28 -3.39 11.75 -12.40
C HIS A 28 -4.03 12.97 -13.09
N ASP A 29 -5.27 12.87 -13.54
CA ASP A 29 -5.84 13.91 -14.39
C ASP A 29 -6.52 15.00 -13.55
N GLN A 30 -6.91 14.69 -12.30
CA GLN A 30 -7.72 15.59 -11.47
C GLN A 30 -7.15 15.76 -10.06
N ALA A 31 -7.05 14.68 -9.28
CA ALA A 31 -6.86 14.78 -7.84
C ALA A 31 -5.58 15.51 -7.45
N GLN A 32 -4.45 15.21 -8.12
CA GLN A 32 -3.15 15.82 -7.84
C GLN A 32 -3.12 17.35 -8.01
N TYR A 33 -4.09 17.94 -8.71
CA TYR A 33 -4.17 19.39 -8.90
C TYR A 33 -5.08 20.09 -7.90
N THR A 34 -5.73 19.34 -7.00
CA THR A 34 -6.60 19.92 -5.98
C THR A 34 -5.80 20.39 -4.76
N ASP A 35 -6.20 21.51 -4.16
CA ASP A 35 -5.56 22.06 -2.96
C ASP A 35 -5.54 21.07 -1.80
N ALA A 36 -6.62 20.29 -1.62
CA ALA A 36 -6.72 19.32 -0.55
C ALA A 36 -5.67 18.20 -0.67
N VAL A 37 -5.52 17.63 -1.88
CA VAL A 37 -4.52 16.58 -2.14
C VAL A 37 -3.10 17.14 -2.04
N GLN A 38 -2.85 18.35 -2.53
CA GLN A 38 -1.55 19.01 -2.41
C GLN A 38 -1.18 19.31 -0.96
N ALA A 39 -2.13 19.77 -0.14
CA ALA A 39 -1.92 20.03 1.27
C ALA A 39 -1.57 18.74 2.03
N VAL A 40 -2.32 17.66 1.80
CA VAL A 40 -2.01 16.35 2.40
C VAL A 40 -0.64 15.85 1.93
N ALA A 41 -0.37 15.89 0.62
CA ALA A 41 0.90 15.43 0.04
C ALA A 41 2.11 16.18 0.62
N ALA A 42 2.02 17.50 0.76
CA ALA A 42 3.03 18.32 1.40
C ALA A 42 3.21 17.95 2.89
N MET A 43 2.12 17.78 3.63
CA MET A 43 2.15 17.43 5.05
C MET A 43 2.75 16.06 5.32
N VAL A 44 2.49 15.07 4.46
CA VAL A 44 3.04 13.71 4.59
C VAL A 44 4.36 13.52 3.84
N ASN A 45 4.93 14.60 3.29
CA ASN A 45 6.17 14.64 2.52
C ASN A 45 6.24 13.60 1.39
N ILE A 46 5.27 13.62 0.47
CA ILE A 46 5.27 12.80 -0.74
C ILE A 46 5.03 13.68 -1.97
N LEU A 47 5.78 13.43 -3.03
CA LEU A 47 5.63 14.15 -4.29
C LEU A 47 4.44 13.63 -5.07
N LEU A 48 3.69 14.55 -5.67
CA LEU A 48 2.66 14.25 -6.62
C LEU A 48 3.26 13.98 -8.01
N PRO A 49 2.58 13.22 -8.89
CA PRO A 49 3.14 12.87 -10.19
C PRO A 49 3.62 14.07 -11.02
N PHE A 50 2.88 15.18 -11.02
CA PHE A 50 3.25 16.40 -11.75
C PHE A 50 4.54 17.04 -11.18
N GLN A 51 4.77 16.95 -9.87
CA GLN A 51 5.95 17.50 -9.21
C GLN A 51 7.21 16.70 -9.57
N ARG A 52 7.08 15.37 -9.75
CA ARG A 52 8.22 14.53 -10.15
C ARG A 52 8.70 14.84 -11.57
N ARG A 53 7.79 15.15 -12.49
CA ARG A 53 8.15 15.54 -13.87
C ARG A 53 8.94 16.83 -13.93
N SER A 54 8.63 17.79 -13.05
CA SER A 54 9.37 19.05 -12.97
C SER A 54 10.77 18.88 -12.38
N ARG A 55 11.01 17.81 -11.62
CA ARG A 55 12.30 17.53 -10.97
C ARG A 55 13.23 16.65 -11.80
N THR A 56 12.72 15.93 -12.80
CA THR A 56 13.57 15.24 -13.79
C THR A 56 14.21 16.27 -14.72
N PRO A 57 15.55 16.45 -14.71
CA PRO A 57 16.21 17.41 -15.59
C PRO A 57 16.20 16.90 -17.02
N GLY A 58 15.15 17.22 -17.77
CA GLY A 58 15.15 17.12 -19.22
C GLY A 58 15.92 18.31 -19.81
N HIS A 59 17.22 18.12 -20.08
CA HIS A 59 18.01 18.91 -21.04
C HIS A 59 17.89 20.45 -20.94
N ALA A 60 18.58 21.04 -19.97
CA ALA A 60 19.09 22.40 -20.13
C ALA A 60 20.61 22.33 -20.24
N ILE A 61 21.10 22.54 -21.47
CA ILE A 61 22.38 23.13 -21.92
C ILE A 61 22.83 22.40 -23.19
N ALA A 62 22.77 23.12 -24.31
CA ALA A 62 23.52 22.79 -25.52
C ALA A 62 25.02 22.80 -25.19
N GLY A 63 25.69 21.65 -25.29
CA GLY A 63 27.13 21.53 -25.06
C GLY A 63 27.64 20.12 -25.34
N SER A 64 28.32 19.96 -26.47
CA SER A 64 28.94 18.76 -27.04
C SER A 64 29.48 17.69 -26.08
N GLY A 65 29.13 16.43 -26.35
CA GLY A 65 29.91 15.25 -25.96
C GLY A 65 29.21 13.94 -26.35
N PRO A 66 29.84 13.01 -27.11
CA PRO A 66 29.22 11.73 -27.43
C PRO A 66 29.56 10.74 -26.30
N CYS A 67 28.68 10.59 -25.32
CA CYS A 67 28.67 9.42 -24.46
C CYS A 67 27.42 8.59 -24.77
N VAL A 68 27.65 7.30 -24.99
CA VAL A 68 26.66 6.32 -25.39
C VAL A 68 25.69 6.13 -24.21
N ALA A 69 24.62 6.92 -24.18
CA ALA A 69 23.55 6.79 -23.21
C ALA A 69 22.75 5.53 -23.52
N ASN A 70 22.84 4.56 -22.62
CA ASN A 70 22.09 3.33 -22.70
C ASN A 70 20.60 3.66 -22.67
N ASN A 71 19.92 3.28 -23.74
CA ASN A 71 18.58 3.68 -24.09
C ASN A 71 17.54 2.99 -23.19
N GLN A 72 17.30 3.52 -21.98
CA GLN A 72 16.04 3.27 -21.27
C GLN A 72 15.05 4.36 -21.63
N ASN A 73 14.55 4.26 -22.86
CA ASN A 73 13.42 5.00 -23.37
C ASN A 73 12.14 4.46 -22.69
N ILE A 74 11.95 4.76 -21.41
CA ILE A 74 10.63 4.60 -20.78
C ILE A 74 9.80 5.80 -21.25
N PRO A 75 8.66 5.60 -21.93
CA PRO A 75 7.84 6.72 -22.39
C PRO A 75 7.47 7.60 -21.20
N ALA A 76 7.52 8.92 -21.40
CA ALA A 76 7.00 9.93 -20.47
C ALA A 76 5.48 9.74 -20.30
N GLY A 77 5.13 8.81 -19.42
CA GLY A 77 3.79 8.27 -19.20
C GLY A 77 3.86 7.05 -18.26
N ALA A 78 4.88 6.99 -17.39
CA ALA A 78 4.92 5.97 -16.36
C ALA A 78 3.71 6.21 -15.45
N ASP A 79 2.69 5.36 -15.60
CA ASP A 79 1.57 5.24 -14.68
C ASP A 79 2.15 5.16 -13.27
N ALA A 80 2.10 6.28 -12.55
CA ALA A 80 2.65 6.34 -11.22
C ALA A 80 1.85 5.36 -10.38
N SER A 81 2.51 4.31 -9.87
CA SER A 81 1.86 3.36 -8.99
C SER A 81 1.18 4.10 -7.85
N LEU A 82 -0.06 3.73 -7.53
CA LEU A 82 -0.80 4.30 -6.39
C LEU A 82 -0.27 3.77 -5.04
N VAL A 83 0.50 2.67 -5.04
CA VAL A 83 0.97 1.99 -3.82
C VAL A 83 1.78 2.91 -2.90
N PRO A 84 2.77 3.69 -3.36
CA PRO A 84 3.50 4.63 -2.49
C PRO A 84 2.59 5.63 -1.77
N TYR A 85 1.52 6.09 -2.43
CA TYR A 85 0.55 7.01 -1.84
C TYR A 85 -0.29 6.31 -0.78
N VAL A 86 -0.84 5.13 -1.08
CA VAL A 86 -1.59 4.33 -0.10
C VAL A 86 -0.73 4.04 1.14
N ARG A 87 0.51 3.58 0.95
CA ARG A 87 1.47 3.33 2.03
C ARG A 87 1.70 4.56 2.89
N ARG A 88 1.94 5.71 2.26
CA ARG A 88 2.20 6.96 2.98
C ARG A 88 0.98 7.43 3.76
N LEU A 89 -0.21 7.38 3.17
CA LEU A 89 -1.46 7.74 3.83
C LEU A 89 -1.74 6.84 5.03
N VAL A 90 -1.58 5.51 4.89
CA VAL A 90 -1.77 4.56 6.01
C VAL A 90 -0.79 4.84 7.15
N ALA A 91 0.51 4.92 6.86
CA ALA A 91 1.54 5.10 7.91
C ALA A 91 1.44 6.46 8.64
N THR A 92 0.90 7.49 7.98
CA THR A 92 0.68 8.82 8.56
C THR A 92 -0.74 9.02 9.10
N GLY A 93 -1.63 8.04 8.91
CA GLY A 93 -3.03 8.05 9.36
C GLY A 93 -3.94 9.04 8.62
N PHE A 94 -3.67 9.27 7.33
CA PHE A 94 -4.49 10.02 6.38
C PHE A 94 -5.25 9.08 5.41
N ASP A 95 -5.68 7.92 5.89
CA ASP A 95 -6.34 6.88 5.10
C ASP A 95 -7.84 6.76 5.40
N SER A 96 -8.50 7.87 5.78
CA SER A 96 -9.95 7.89 5.97
C SER A 96 -10.70 7.77 4.63
N PRO A 97 -11.94 7.26 4.61
CA PRO A 97 -12.74 7.14 3.39
C PRO A 97 -12.83 8.44 2.58
N GLU A 98 -12.90 9.59 3.24
CA GLU A 98 -12.98 10.91 2.61
C GLU A 98 -11.65 11.29 1.92
N VAL A 99 -10.51 11.01 2.57
CA VAL A 99 -9.19 11.26 1.98
C VAL A 99 -8.94 10.31 0.81
N LEU A 100 -9.28 9.03 0.95
CA LEU A 100 -9.14 8.04 -0.12
C LEU A 100 -10.04 8.38 -1.33
N PHE A 101 -11.27 8.84 -1.08
CA PHE A 101 -12.12 9.38 -2.14
C PHE A 101 -11.50 10.61 -2.80
N GLY A 102 -10.95 11.55 -2.03
CA GLY A 102 -10.31 12.75 -2.55
C GLY A 102 -9.07 12.46 -3.40
N PHE A 103 -8.29 11.43 -3.07
CA PHE A 103 -7.12 11.02 -3.84
C PHE A 103 -7.48 10.15 -5.05
N PHE A 104 -8.40 9.20 -4.91
CA PHE A 104 -8.57 8.10 -5.88
C PHE A 104 -9.95 8.06 -6.53
N GLY A 105 -10.85 8.98 -6.19
CA GLY A 105 -12.16 9.14 -6.82
C GLY A 105 -13.19 8.13 -6.33
N SER A 106 -14.36 8.11 -6.96
CA SER A 106 -15.51 7.32 -6.50
C SER A 106 -15.31 5.80 -6.54
N ASP A 107 -14.44 5.32 -7.43
CA ASP A 107 -14.15 3.89 -7.58
C ASP A 107 -13.10 3.38 -6.57
N TRP A 108 -12.60 4.23 -5.65
CA TRP A 108 -11.48 3.88 -4.77
C TRP A 108 -11.70 2.57 -4.00
N SER A 109 -12.90 2.35 -3.46
CA SER A 109 -13.19 1.19 -2.62
C SER A 109 -13.03 -0.12 -3.39
N SER A 110 -13.44 -0.16 -4.66
CA SER A 110 -13.25 -1.33 -5.53
C SER A 110 -11.88 -1.35 -6.21
N GLY A 111 -11.27 -0.19 -6.49
CA GLY A 111 -10.00 -0.10 -7.22
C GLY A 111 -8.75 -0.28 -6.34
N ILE A 112 -8.68 0.43 -5.21
CA ILE A 112 -7.53 0.37 -4.28
C ILE A 112 -7.87 -0.22 -2.92
N GLY A 113 -9.13 -0.57 -2.64
CA GLY A 113 -9.57 -1.05 -1.32
C GLY A 113 -8.74 -2.22 -0.79
N HIS A 114 -8.51 -3.27 -1.59
CA HIS A 114 -7.67 -4.39 -1.15
C HIS A 114 -6.19 -3.99 -0.91
N ILE A 115 -5.65 -3.00 -1.65
CA ILE A 115 -4.29 -2.47 -1.43
C ILE A 115 -4.26 -1.76 -0.08
N HIS A 116 -5.25 -0.92 0.19
CA HIS A 116 -5.40 -0.20 1.44
C HIS A 116 -5.56 -1.13 2.64
N GLU A 117 -6.45 -2.12 2.56
CA GLU A 117 -6.66 -3.13 3.60
C GLU A 117 -5.40 -3.95 3.88
N ASN A 118 -4.70 -4.39 2.83
CA ASN A 118 -3.46 -5.15 3.00
C ASN A 118 -2.35 -4.29 3.60
N GLU A 119 -2.27 -3.02 3.21
CA GLU A 119 -1.27 -2.12 3.76
C GLU A 119 -1.51 -1.81 5.24
N ARG A 120 -2.77 -1.66 5.68
CA ARG A 120 -3.10 -1.53 7.11
C ARG A 120 -2.67 -2.75 7.91
N LYS A 121 -2.89 -3.97 7.40
CA LYS A 121 -2.39 -5.21 8.03
C LYS A 121 -0.86 -5.24 8.09
N ASN A 122 -0.20 -4.91 6.98
CA ASN A 122 1.27 -4.84 6.93
C ASN A 122 1.83 -3.86 7.95
N TYR A 123 1.19 -2.69 8.11
CA TYR A 123 1.61 -1.70 9.07
C TYR A 123 1.44 -2.19 10.52
N LEU A 124 0.34 -2.86 10.84
CA LEU A 124 0.17 -3.53 12.14
C LEU A 124 1.26 -4.58 12.38
N PHE A 125 1.62 -5.35 11.35
CA PHE A 125 2.67 -6.38 11.49
C PHE A 125 4.02 -5.75 11.74
N ALA A 126 4.40 -4.76 10.94
CA ALA A 126 5.65 -4.04 11.11
C ALA A 126 5.75 -3.41 12.50
N ALA A 127 4.67 -2.76 12.97
CA ALA A 127 4.61 -2.16 14.30
C ALA A 127 4.70 -3.20 15.44
N LYS A 128 4.22 -4.43 15.21
CA LYS A 128 4.24 -5.52 16.19
C LYS A 128 5.56 -6.29 16.22
N SER A 129 6.25 -6.40 15.09
CA SER A 129 7.44 -7.24 14.92
C SER A 129 8.77 -6.50 15.01
N GLU A 130 8.78 -5.18 14.77
CA GLU A 130 10.01 -4.41 14.65
C GLU A 130 10.01 -3.11 15.46
N THR A 131 11.20 -2.54 15.66
CA THR A 131 11.35 -1.25 16.36
C THR A 131 10.80 -0.09 15.53
N TRP A 132 10.37 0.98 16.20
CA TRP A 132 9.89 2.20 15.54
C TRP A 132 10.84 2.73 14.44
N LEU A 133 12.17 2.73 14.67
CA LEU A 133 13.15 3.19 13.68
C LEU A 133 13.15 2.34 12.40
N LYS A 134 13.07 1.02 12.53
CA LYS A 134 13.01 0.09 11.38
C LYS A 134 11.69 0.20 10.63
N VAL A 135 10.57 0.31 11.37
CA VAL A 135 9.26 0.53 10.76
C VAL A 135 9.28 1.84 9.98
N ARG A 136 9.74 2.94 10.57
CA ARG A 136 9.87 4.23 9.89
C ARG A 136 10.66 4.11 8.59
N ALA A 137 11.83 3.48 8.64
CA ALA A 137 12.68 3.28 7.46
C ALA A 137 11.99 2.49 6.33
N SER A 138 11.10 1.53 6.66
CA SER A 138 10.34 0.77 5.66
C SER A 138 9.25 1.57 4.92
N TYR A 139 8.97 2.80 5.36
CA TYR A 139 8.02 3.74 4.75
C TYR A 139 8.69 4.97 4.11
N ASP A 140 10.01 5.08 4.18
CA ASP A 140 10.78 6.06 3.41
C ASP A 140 10.74 5.69 1.92
N LEU A 141 10.49 6.66 1.03
CA LEU A 141 10.40 6.45 -0.43
C LEU A 141 11.67 6.89 -1.18
N GLY A 142 12.55 7.62 -0.51
CA GLY A 142 13.80 8.18 -1.04
C GLY A 142 14.33 9.27 -0.10
N GLU A 143 15.53 9.78 -0.39
CA GLU A 143 16.18 10.80 0.46
C GLU A 143 15.33 12.07 0.62
N ASP A 144 14.69 12.52 -0.46
CA ASP A 144 13.84 13.72 -0.48
C ASP A 144 12.38 13.46 -0.07
N GLU A 145 11.95 12.20 -0.01
CA GLU A 145 10.58 11.78 0.33
C GLU A 145 10.58 10.93 1.60
N ALA A 146 11.36 11.32 2.61
CA ALA A 146 11.37 10.66 3.91
C ALA A 146 10.02 10.83 4.64
N ILE A 147 9.57 9.80 5.36
CA ILE A 147 8.33 9.87 6.11
C ILE A 147 8.48 10.82 7.32
N PRO A 148 7.60 11.83 7.48
CA PRO A 148 7.78 12.84 8.52
C PRO A 148 7.42 12.33 9.91
N PHE A 149 6.43 11.44 10.02
CA PHE A 149 6.00 10.82 11.27
C PHE A 149 5.24 9.52 11.00
N LEU A 150 5.15 8.68 12.02
CA LEU A 150 4.26 7.52 12.04
C LEU A 150 3.10 7.78 12.98
N LYS A 151 1.90 7.32 12.62
CA LYS A 151 0.71 7.42 13.45
C LYS A 151 0.12 6.03 13.68
N PRO A 152 -0.33 5.69 14.91
CA PRO A 152 -1.12 4.48 15.10
C PRO A 152 -2.37 4.49 14.21
N LEU A 153 -2.77 3.34 13.68
CA LEU A 153 -3.97 3.25 12.84
C LEU A 153 -5.20 3.78 13.57
N GLN A 154 -6.01 4.55 12.84
CA GLN A 154 -7.27 5.10 13.34
C GLN A 154 -8.44 4.21 12.89
N GLY A 155 -9.50 4.18 13.70
CA GLY A 155 -10.74 3.46 13.36
C GLY A 155 -10.59 1.95 13.21
N VAL A 156 -9.55 1.36 13.81
CA VAL A 156 -9.31 -0.08 13.72
C VAL A 156 -10.45 -0.83 14.41
N THR A 157 -11.06 -1.76 13.69
CA THR A 157 -12.13 -2.60 14.24
C THR A 157 -11.55 -3.89 14.83
N GLU A 158 -12.24 -4.49 15.81
CA GLU A 158 -11.86 -5.79 16.35
C GLU A 158 -11.73 -6.86 15.26
N LYS A 159 -12.64 -6.84 14.27
CA LYS A 159 -12.58 -7.72 13.10
C LYS A 159 -11.29 -7.54 12.29
N GLU A 160 -10.84 -6.30 12.13
CA GLU A 160 -9.59 -5.99 11.43
C GLU A 160 -8.38 -6.52 12.21
N ILE A 161 -8.36 -6.36 13.53
CA ILE A 161 -7.30 -6.90 14.41
C ILE A 161 -7.24 -8.42 14.27
N GLN A 162 -8.37 -9.11 14.44
CA GLN A 162 -8.43 -10.57 14.33
C GLN A 162 -7.99 -11.06 12.95
N ALA A 163 -8.41 -10.39 11.87
CA ALA A 163 -7.99 -10.74 10.52
C ALA A 163 -6.48 -10.53 10.30
N ALA A 164 -5.92 -9.46 10.87
CA ALA A 164 -4.49 -9.21 10.86
C ALA A 164 -3.76 -10.31 11.67
N GLU A 165 -4.18 -10.60 12.90
CA GLU A 165 -3.55 -11.63 13.74
C GLU A 165 -3.60 -13.03 13.14
N ALA A 166 -4.71 -13.39 12.49
CA ALA A 166 -4.82 -14.66 11.76
C ALA A 166 -3.80 -14.73 10.61
N SER A 167 -3.72 -13.68 9.79
CA SER A 167 -2.78 -13.61 8.66
C SER A 167 -1.32 -13.61 9.15
N TRP A 168 -1.05 -12.97 10.29
CA TRP A 168 0.27 -13.00 10.91
C TRP A 168 0.64 -14.38 11.43
N SER A 169 -0.29 -15.06 12.10
CA SER A 169 -0.08 -16.41 12.63
C SER A 169 0.18 -17.41 11.53
N GLU A 170 -0.53 -17.31 10.41
CA GLU A 170 -0.27 -18.13 9.21
C GLU A 170 1.11 -17.87 8.62
N TRP A 171 1.53 -16.60 8.55
CA TRP A 171 2.87 -16.25 8.08
C TRP A 171 3.98 -16.76 9.01
N LEU A 172 3.81 -16.65 10.34
CA LEU A 172 4.75 -17.22 11.31
C LEU A 172 4.80 -18.74 11.20
N ALA A 173 3.65 -19.39 11.01
CA ALA A 173 3.58 -20.83 10.76
C ALA A 173 4.33 -21.21 9.47
N MET A 174 4.29 -20.37 8.43
CA MET A 174 5.13 -20.57 7.24
C MET A 174 6.62 -20.47 7.55
N GLN A 175 7.04 -19.49 8.37
CA GLN A 175 8.44 -19.35 8.80
C GLN A 175 8.92 -20.57 9.60
N ASP A 176 8.08 -21.10 10.47
CA ASP A 176 8.37 -22.28 11.30
C ASP A 176 8.10 -23.61 10.57
N TRP A 177 7.73 -23.55 9.28
CA TRP A 177 7.35 -24.70 8.44
C TRP A 177 6.19 -25.53 9.04
N MET A 178 5.40 -24.91 9.91
CA MET A 178 4.20 -25.44 10.56
C MET A 178 2.96 -25.22 9.69
N LEU A 179 3.06 -25.57 8.40
CA LEU A 179 1.94 -25.54 7.47
C LEU A 179 1.31 -26.95 7.33
N GLY A 180 0.01 -27.01 6.98
CA GLY A 180 -0.69 -28.28 6.74
C GLY A 180 -0.86 -29.12 8.01
N PRO A 181 -0.67 -30.45 8.00
CA PRO A 181 -0.87 -31.32 9.18
C PRO A 181 -0.02 -30.98 10.41
N ARG A 182 0.95 -30.08 10.27
CA ARG A 182 1.82 -29.59 11.34
C ARG A 182 1.35 -28.28 11.96
N ALA A 183 0.31 -27.66 11.40
CA ALA A 183 -0.30 -26.48 11.98
C ALA A 183 -0.94 -26.85 13.33
N PRO A 184 -0.79 -26.02 14.37
CA PRO A 184 -1.42 -26.27 15.65
C PRO A 184 -2.94 -26.24 15.48
N GLU A 185 -3.65 -27.16 16.13
CA GLU A 185 -5.11 -27.15 16.09
C GLU A 185 -5.62 -25.86 16.73
N SER A 186 -6.39 -25.05 15.97
CA SER A 186 -7.05 -23.85 16.49
C SER A 186 -7.87 -24.26 17.71
N GLY A 187 -7.46 -23.82 18.90
CA GLY A 187 -7.82 -24.40 20.19
C GLY A 187 -9.32 -24.47 20.52
N ALA A 188 -10.00 -25.50 20.01
CA ALA A 188 -11.41 -25.80 20.31
C ALA A 188 -11.60 -27.05 21.20
N HIS A 189 -10.54 -27.58 21.82
CA HIS A 189 -10.64 -28.76 22.69
C HIS A 189 -10.06 -28.62 24.11
N ALA A 190 -9.69 -27.42 24.56
CA ALA A 190 -9.18 -27.22 25.92
C ALA A 190 -10.25 -27.02 27.01
N LEU A 191 -11.54 -27.27 26.73
CA LEU A 191 -12.62 -27.18 27.74
C LEU A 191 -13.62 -28.35 27.68
N ARG A 192 -13.14 -29.59 27.58
CA ARG A 192 -13.97 -30.75 27.97
C ARG A 192 -13.13 -31.91 28.46
N GLY A 193 -12.65 -31.78 29.69
CA GLY A 193 -11.95 -32.86 30.37
C GLY A 193 -11.35 -32.39 31.67
N ASP A 194 -12.19 -31.99 32.63
CA ASP A 194 -12.03 -32.52 34.00
C ASP A 194 -13.21 -32.13 34.91
N ARG A 195 -13.81 -33.19 35.45
CA ARG A 195 -14.80 -33.34 36.53
C ARG A 195 -16.28 -33.11 36.20
#